data_AF-A0A920B5S0-F1
#
_entry.id   AF-A0A920B5S0-F1
#
_cell.length_a   1.000
_cell.length_b   1.000
_cell.length_c   1.000
_cell.angle_alpha   90.00
_cell.angle_beta   90.00
_cell.angle_gamma   90.00
#
_symmetry.space_group_name_H-M   'P 1'
#
loop_
_entity.id
_entity.type
_entity.pdbx_description
1 polymer ?
#
loop_
_entity_poly.entity_id
_entity_poly.type
_entity_poly.pdbx_seq_one_letter_code
_entity_poly.pdbx_strand_id
1 'polypeptide(L)'
;MESYRKLDKKNKLFIHVSTDEVYGSVKEGFFDENSNYKPNSPYSASKASSDHFVRAYFETHNLPAIITNCSNNFGPYQNKEKFIPTIINSLINKKIYQSMVMVKI
;
A
#
# COMPACT_ATOMS: atom_id res chain seq x y z
N MET A 1 6.08 -16.57 1.21
CA MET A 1 6.72 -16.99 -0.06
C MET A 1 7.21 -18.43 0.00
N GLU A 2 7.85 -18.87 1.09
CA GLU A 2 8.24 -20.29 1.23
C GLU A 2 7.07 -21.28 1.15
N SER A 3 5.91 -20.93 1.70
CA SER A 3 4.69 -21.73 1.53
C SER A 3 4.26 -21.86 0.06
N TYR A 4 4.47 -20.83 -0.75
CA TYR A 4 4.15 -20.85 -2.18
C TYR A 4 5.00 -21.89 -2.92
N ARG A 5 6.26 -22.12 -2.50
CA ARG A 5 7.13 -23.15 -3.10
C ARG A 5 6.58 -24.57 -2.94
N LYS A 6 5.75 -24.80 -1.92
CA LYS A 6 5.11 -26.10 -1.62
C LYS A 6 3.78 -26.31 -2.34
N LEU A 7 3.25 -25.29 -3.02
CA LEU A 7 1.99 -25.37 -3.76
C LEU A 7 2.23 -25.88 -5.18
N ASP A 8 1.26 -26.60 -5.74
CA ASP A 8 1.19 -26.77 -7.20
C ASP A 8 1.09 -25.37 -7.84
N LYS A 9 2.12 -25.01 -8.61
CA LYS A 9 2.35 -23.66 -9.15
C LYS A 9 1.54 -23.38 -10.41
N LYS A 10 0.91 -24.40 -11.01
CA LYS A 10 0.16 -24.25 -12.25
C LYS A 10 -0.94 -23.20 -12.06
N ASN A 11 -0.86 -22.12 -12.84
CA ASN A 11 -1.80 -20.99 -12.85
C ASN A 11 -1.94 -20.19 -11.54
N LYS A 12 -0.92 -20.16 -10.67
CA LYS A 12 -0.97 -19.34 -9.45
C LYS A 12 -0.07 -18.11 -9.57
N LEU A 13 -0.63 -16.94 -9.30
CA LEU A 13 0.07 -15.66 -9.29
C LEU A 13 0.14 -15.10 -7.86
N PHE A 14 1.31 -14.63 -7.44
CA PHE A 14 1.47 -13.94 -6.18
C PHE A 14 1.24 -12.43 -6.38
N ILE A 15 0.16 -11.88 -5.81
CA ILE A 15 -0.12 -10.44 -5.90
C ILE A 15 0.31 -9.78 -4.60
N HIS A 16 1.27 -8.86 -4.70
CA HIS A 16 1.72 -8.03 -3.59
C HIS A 16 1.09 -6.65 -3.66
N VAL A 17 0.21 -6.35 -2.70
CA VAL A 17 -0.44 -5.03 -2.63
C VAL A 17 0.43 -4.09 -1.81
N SER A 18 0.90 -3.02 -2.43
CA SER A 18 1.73 -1.96 -1.85
C SER A 18 1.02 -0.60 -1.90
N THR A 19 1.73 0.50 -1.64
CA THR A 19 1.22 1.89 -1.63
C THR A 19 2.10 2.77 -2.53
N ASP A 20 1.58 3.89 -3.02
CA ASP A 20 2.36 4.94 -3.69
C ASP A 20 3.28 5.72 -2.73
N GLU A 21 3.06 5.67 -1.42
CA GLU A 21 3.97 6.26 -0.42
C GLU A 21 5.41 5.72 -0.50
N VAL A 22 5.62 4.55 -1.12
CA VAL A 22 6.96 4.00 -1.31
C VAL A 22 7.83 4.92 -2.18
N TYR A 23 7.21 5.75 -3.03
CA TYR A 23 7.86 6.76 -3.86
C TYR A 23 8.03 8.11 -3.15
N GLY A 24 7.48 8.27 -1.94
CA GLY A 24 7.61 9.47 -1.14
C GLY A 24 6.56 10.53 -1.45
N SER A 25 6.99 11.72 -1.86
CA SER A 25 6.08 12.84 -2.12
C SER A 25 6.51 13.59 -3.37
N VAL A 26 5.53 13.95 -4.20
CA VAL A 26 5.71 14.70 -5.43
C VAL A 26 5.00 16.04 -5.32
N LYS A 27 5.67 17.14 -5.66
CA LYS A 27 5.07 18.49 -5.65
C LYS A 27 4.27 18.76 -6.92
N GLU A 28 4.80 18.33 -8.05
CA GLU A 28 4.21 18.50 -9.38
C GLU A 28 4.45 17.22 -10.19
N GLY A 29 3.44 16.78 -10.94
CA GLY A 29 3.47 15.52 -11.69
C GLY A 29 2.89 14.33 -10.93
N PHE A 30 3.19 13.13 -11.40
CA PHE A 30 2.67 11.87 -10.89
C PHE A 30 3.79 10.83 -10.80
N PHE A 31 3.59 9.79 -9.98
CA PHE A 31 4.48 8.63 -9.96
C PHE A 31 4.13 7.66 -11.08
N ASP A 32 5.15 6.93 -11.51
CA ASP A 32 5.09 5.78 -12.40
C ASP A 32 5.91 4.62 -11.82
N GLU A 33 5.89 3.45 -12.47
CA GLU A 33 6.60 2.27 -11.99
C GLU A 33 8.14 2.43 -12.04
N ASN A 34 8.65 3.44 -12.75
CA ASN A 34 10.08 3.77 -12.83
C ASN A 34 10.50 4.80 -11.77
N SER A 35 9.55 5.34 -11.01
CA SER A 35 9.81 6.32 -9.97
C SER A 35 10.66 5.70 -8.85
N ASN A 36 11.64 6.48 -8.37
CA ASN A 36 12.56 6.00 -7.35
C ASN A 36 11.85 5.82 -6.00
N TYR A 37 12.15 4.71 -5.30
CA TYR A 37 11.73 4.50 -3.93
C TYR A 37 12.33 5.58 -3.02
N LYS A 38 11.49 6.32 -2.30
CA LYS A 38 11.89 7.39 -1.37
C LYS A 38 10.91 7.50 -0.18
N PRO A 39 10.72 6.43 0.61
CA PRO A 39 9.75 6.40 1.69
C PRO A 39 10.12 7.38 2.82
N ASN A 40 9.12 8.05 3.40
CA ASN A 40 9.31 9.08 4.44
C ASN A 40 8.72 8.70 5.81
N SER A 41 8.21 7.47 5.97
CA SER A 41 7.61 6.97 7.20
C SER A 41 8.06 5.54 7.49
N PRO A 42 8.08 5.08 8.75
CA PRO A 42 8.37 3.66 9.05
C PRO A 42 7.42 2.69 8.33
N TYR A 43 6.14 3.07 8.16
CA TYR A 43 5.16 2.31 7.40
C TYR A 43 5.57 2.18 5.92
N SER A 44 5.77 3.31 5.22
CA SER A 44 6.16 3.30 3.80
C SER A 44 7.51 2.62 3.56
N ALA A 45 8.47 2.77 4.50
CA ALA A 45 9.75 2.07 4.44
C ALA A 45 9.60 0.54 4.56
N SER A 46 8.67 0.08 5.40
CA SER A 46 8.36 -1.36 5.51
C SER A 46 7.73 -1.92 4.23
N LYS A 47 6.86 -1.13 3.58
CA LYS A 47 6.22 -1.49 2.29
C LYS A 47 7.24 -1.55 1.16
N ALA A 48 8.09 -0.52 1.02
CA ALA A 48 9.19 -0.49 0.06
C ALA A 48 10.16 -1.67 0.24
N SER A 49 10.50 -2.00 1.49
CA SER A 49 11.36 -3.15 1.79
C SER A 49 10.69 -4.45 1.33
N SER A 50 9.39 -4.62 1.60
CA SER A 50 8.61 -5.77 1.14
C SER A 50 8.55 -5.87 -0.39
N ASP A 51 8.41 -4.76 -1.11
CA ASP A 51 8.44 -4.72 -2.59
C ASP A 51 9.77 -5.25 -3.12
N HIS A 52 10.89 -4.79 -2.53
CA HIS A 52 12.22 -5.31 -2.86
C HIS A 52 12.39 -6.80 -2.54
N PHE A 53 11.82 -7.29 -1.43
CA PHE A 53 11.82 -8.71 -1.10
C PHE A 53 11.06 -9.54 -2.15
N VAL A 54 9.87 -9.10 -2.56
CA VAL A 54 9.08 -9.77 -3.60
C VAL A 54 9.87 -9.85 -4.91
N ARG A 55 10.47 -8.71 -5.32
CA ARG A 55 11.31 -8.66 -6.51
C ARG A 55 12.51 -9.61 -6.40
N ALA A 56 13.23 -9.61 -5.28
CA ALA A 56 14.37 -10.50 -5.09
C ALA A 56 13.96 -11.99 -5.19
N TYR A 57 12.79 -12.35 -4.68
CA TYR A 57 12.25 -13.71 -4.82
C TYR A 57 11.83 -14.05 -6.26
N PHE A 58 11.29 -13.10 -7.02
CA PHE A 58 11.05 -13.27 -8.44
C PHE A 58 12.36 -13.56 -9.18
N GLU A 59 13.38 -12.72 -9.01
CA GLU A 59 14.68 -12.85 -9.68
C GLU A 59 15.41 -14.14 -9.28
N THR A 60 15.36 -14.53 -8.01
CA THR A 60 16.14 -15.67 -7.48
C THR A 60 15.43 -17.01 -7.66
N HIS A 61 14.10 -17.02 -7.62
CA HIS A 61 13.31 -18.26 -7.55
C HIS A 61 12.21 -18.37 -8.61
N ASN A 62 12.17 -17.45 -9.58
CA ASN A 62 11.13 -17.37 -10.62
C ASN A 62 9.72 -17.46 -10.03
N LEU A 63 9.49 -16.81 -8.88
CA LEU A 63 8.18 -16.71 -8.26
C LEU A 63 7.30 -15.82 -9.14
N PRO A 64 6.26 -16.31 -9.84
CA PRO A 64 5.40 -15.45 -10.63
C PRO A 64 4.66 -14.49 -9.71
N ALA A 65 5.00 -13.20 -9.79
CA ALA A 65 4.50 -12.17 -8.90
C ALA A 65 4.17 -10.87 -9.63
N ILE A 66 3.20 -10.13 -9.11
CA ILE A 66 2.89 -8.74 -9.49
C ILE A 66 2.91 -7.90 -8.23
N ILE A 67 3.54 -6.74 -8.29
CA ILE A 67 3.47 -5.70 -7.26
C ILE A 67 2.50 -4.64 -7.77
N THR A 68 1.56 -4.21 -6.92
CA THR A 68 0.61 -3.14 -7.23
C THR A 68 0.77 -2.00 -6.23
N ASN A 69 1.15 -0.82 -6.69
CA ASN A 69 1.23 0.38 -5.85
C ASN A 69 -0.05 1.21 -6.07
N CYS A 70 -0.95 1.22 -5.08
CA CYS A 70 -2.17 2.01 -5.16
C CYS A 70 -2.07 3.31 -4.35
N SER A 71 -2.79 4.33 -4.79
CA SER A 71 -3.07 5.52 -3.98
C SER A 71 -4.11 5.24 -2.89
N ASN A 72 -4.48 6.28 -2.15
CA ASN A 72 -5.44 6.21 -1.06
C ASN A 72 -6.79 5.59 -1.46
N ASN A 73 -7.10 4.44 -0.88
CA ASN A 73 -8.41 3.79 -1.02
C ASN A 73 -9.46 4.42 -0.11
N PHE A 74 -10.72 4.45 -0.58
CA PHE A 74 -11.89 4.85 0.22
C PHE A 74 -13.11 4.00 -0.16
N GLY A 75 -14.02 3.80 0.79
CA GLY A 75 -15.26 3.02 0.56
C GLY A 75 -15.83 2.38 1.82
N PRO A 76 -16.85 1.52 1.67
CA PRO A 76 -17.42 0.74 2.76
C PRO A 76 -16.35 -0.04 3.54
N TYR A 77 -16.59 -0.25 4.84
CA TYR A 77 -15.70 -0.96 5.77
C TYR A 77 -14.35 -0.29 6.09
N GLN A 78 -14.12 0.95 5.61
CA GLN A 78 -12.96 1.72 6.04
C GLN A 78 -13.08 2.12 7.52
N ASN A 79 -11.99 2.01 8.28
CA ASN A 79 -11.96 2.39 9.69
C ASN A 79 -12.40 3.86 9.87
N LYS A 80 -13.23 4.10 10.89
CA LYS A 80 -13.80 5.42 11.23
C LYS A 80 -12.79 6.49 11.58
N GLU A 81 -11.52 6.14 11.84
CA GLU A 81 -10.44 7.09 12.10
C GLU A 81 -9.82 7.68 10.83
N LYS A 82 -10.05 7.05 9.66
CA LYS A 82 -9.56 7.52 8.36
C LYS A 82 -10.31 8.78 7.92
N PHE A 83 -9.63 9.62 7.13
CA PHE A 83 -10.12 10.95 6.74
C PHE A 83 -11.58 10.97 6.28
N ILE A 84 -11.92 10.29 5.18
CA ILE A 84 -13.27 10.34 4.59
C ILE A 84 -14.34 9.84 5.59
N PRO A 85 -14.21 8.65 6.22
CA PRO A 85 -15.15 8.19 7.25
C PRO A 85 -15.28 9.16 8.44
N THR A 86 -14.18 9.73 8.94
CA THR A 86 -14.19 10.70 10.04
C THR A 86 -15.00 11.94 9.69
N ILE A 87 -14.79 12.50 8.49
CA ILE A 87 -15.52 13.68 8.04
C ILE A 87 -17.01 13.39 7.89
N ILE A 88 -17.37 12.28 7.22
CA ILE A 88 -18.77 11.87 7.06
C ILE A 88 -19.44 11.68 8.43
N ASN A 89 -18.77 11.01 9.37
CA ASN A 89 -19.30 10.80 10.72
C ASN A 89 -19.43 12.12 11.50
N SER A 90 -18.51 13.06 11.30
CA SER A 90 -18.58 14.40 11.92
C SER A 90 -19.81 15.18 11.45
N LEU A 91 -20.06 15.16 10.14
CA LEU A 91 -21.20 15.86 9.52
C LEU A 91 -22.54 15.28 9.97
N ILE A 92 -22.67 13.94 9.98
CA ILE A 92 -23.90 13.26 10.39
C ILE A 92 -24.23 13.56 11.86
N ASN A 93 -23.22 13.51 12.74
CA ASN A 93 -23.43 13.68 14.19
C ASN A 93 -23.32 15.13 14.68
N LYS A 94 -23.04 16.10 13.78
CA LYS A 94 -22.79 17.52 14.12
C LYS A 94 -21.76 17.68 15.25
N LYS A 95 -20.73 16.82 15.26
CA LYS A 95 -19.67 16.79 16.27
C LYS A 95 -18.32 16.79 15.58
N ILE A 96 -17.40 17.62 16.09
CA ILE A 96 -16.00 17.61 15.64
C ILE A 96 -15.30 16.46 16.34
N TYR A 97 -14.85 15.46 15.59
CA TYR A 97 -13.99 14.40 16.10
C TYR A 97 -12.52 14.80 15.90
N GLN A 98 -11.80 15.01 17.00
CA GLN A 98 -10.38 15.43 17.00
C GLN A 98 -9.40 14.27 16.75
N SER A 99 -9.86 13.02 16.85
CA SER A 99 -9.07 11.83 16.56
C SER A 99 -8.99 11.58 15.05
N MET A 100 -8.46 12.54 14.30
CA MET A 100 -8.12 12.32 12.91
C MET A 100 -6.68 11.83 12.87
N VAL A 101 -6.50 10.51 12.92
CA VAL A 101 -5.22 9.94 12.56
C VAL A 101 -5.18 10.04 11.04
N MET A 102 -4.59 11.13 10.53
CA MET A 102 -3.92 11.08 9.24
C MET A 102 -2.79 10.06 9.40
N VAL A 103 -3.15 8.78 9.31
CA VAL A 103 -2.26 7.85 8.66
C VAL A 103 -2.15 8.44 7.27
N LYS A 104 -1.10 9.25 7.05
CA LYS A 104 -0.52 9.38 5.72
C LYS A 104 -0.36 7.93 5.27
N ILE A 105 -1.28 7.52 4.39
CA ILE A 105 -1.27 6.25 3.66
C ILE A 105 -0.68 6.53 2.29
#